data_AF-A0A651FB41-F1
#
_entry.id   AF-A0A651FB41-F1
#
_cell.length_a   1.000
_cell.length_b   1.000
_cell.length_c   1.000
_cell.angle_alpha   90.00
_cell.angle_beta   90.00
_cell.angle_gamma   90.00
#
_symmetry.space_group_name_H-M   'P 1'
#
loop_
_entity.id
_entity.type
_entity.pdbx_description
1 polymer ?
#
loop_
_entity_poly.entity_id
_entity_poly.type
_entity_poly.pdbx_seq_one_letter_code
_entity_poly.pdbx_strand_id
1 'polypeptide(L)'
;MSFTLPMPTRRTLPDTRRSITHKFSIGGHEGYLTIGLHEDGRPGEIFLKMSKEGSTISGMCQAFCRAYSLALQHGLSVPDACARFKGMRFEPMGATSNPDIPQAQSVVDYIARYLELHFPE
;
A
#
# COMPACT_ATOMS: atom_id res chain seq x y z
N MET A 1 6.31 -18.18 -34.64
CA MET A 1 5.26 -18.54 -33.68
C MET A 1 5.41 -17.64 -32.47
N SER A 2 4.56 -16.62 -32.34
CA SER A 2 4.54 -15.78 -31.13
C SER A 2 3.78 -16.54 -30.06
N PHE A 3 4.49 -17.00 -29.02
CA PHE A 3 3.85 -17.51 -27.82
C PHE A 3 3.30 -16.32 -27.05
N THR A 4 2.00 -16.06 -27.18
CA THR A 4 1.30 -15.16 -26.26
C THR A 4 1.18 -15.90 -24.93
N LEU A 5 2.05 -15.60 -23.97
CA LEU A 5 1.86 -16.06 -22.60
C LEU A 5 0.47 -15.60 -22.13
N PRO A 6 -0.36 -16.47 -21.54
CA PRO A 6 -1.63 -16.05 -20.99
C PRO A 6 -1.37 -14.95 -19.96
N MET A 7 -1.99 -13.78 -20.15
CA MET A 7 -1.85 -12.69 -19.20
C MET A 7 -2.33 -13.19 -17.82
N PRO A 8 -1.59 -12.92 -16.72
CA PRO A 8 -2.03 -13.31 -15.40
C PRO A 8 -3.43 -12.77 -15.15
N THR A 9 -4.39 -13.68 -15.01
CA THR A 9 -5.79 -13.34 -14.81
C THR A 9 -5.90 -12.67 -13.46
N ARG A 10 -6.55 -11.50 -13.44
CA ARG A 10 -6.76 -10.70 -12.23
C ARG A 10 -7.44 -11.56 -11.16
N ARG A 11 -6.78 -11.76 -10.02
CA ARG A 11 -7.38 -12.37 -8.83
C ARG A 11 -8.16 -11.31 -8.07
N THR A 12 -9.47 -11.26 -8.28
CA THR A 12 -10.34 -10.34 -7.52
C THR A 12 -10.52 -10.82 -6.08
N LEU A 13 -10.90 -9.90 -5.20
CA LEU A 13 -11.28 -10.22 -3.83
C LEU A 13 -12.82 -10.34 -3.76
N PRO A 14 -13.37 -11.19 -2.87
CA PRO A 14 -14.81 -11.27 -2.66
C PRO A 14 -15.39 -9.98 -2.08
N ASP A 15 -16.68 -9.75 -2.29
CA ASP A 15 -17.39 -8.54 -1.81
C ASP A 15 -17.25 -8.34 -0.30
N THR A 16 -17.29 -9.44 0.46
CA THR A 16 -17.01 -9.47 1.90
C THR A 16 -15.66 -10.13 2.13
N ARG A 17 -14.76 -9.43 2.83
CA ARG A 17 -13.37 -9.85 3.04
C ARG A 17 -12.82 -9.32 4.35
N ARG A 18 -11.76 -9.96 4.85
CA ARG A 18 -11.01 -9.45 6.01
C ARG A 18 -10.20 -8.23 5.59
N SER A 19 -10.04 -7.28 6.50
CA SER A 19 -9.14 -6.14 6.31
C SER A 19 -8.45 -5.77 7.61
N ILE A 20 -7.28 -5.14 7.48
CA ILE A 20 -6.54 -4.53 8.59
C ILE A 20 -6.58 -3.02 8.37
N THR A 21 -6.95 -2.26 9.38
CA THR A 21 -6.85 -0.79 9.35
C THR A 21 -5.87 -0.32 10.41
N HIS A 22 -4.89 0.48 9.98
CA HIS A 22 -3.85 1.04 10.80
C HIS A 22 -3.89 2.57 10.73
N LYS A 23 -3.98 3.21 11.89
CA LYS A 23 -3.85 4.67 12.00
C LYS A 23 -2.38 5.01 12.15
N PHE A 24 -1.91 5.99 11.40
CA PHE A 24 -0.55 6.48 11.49
C PHE A 24 -0.49 8.02 11.39
N SER A 25 0.66 8.59 11.71
CA SER A 25 1.02 9.94 11.30
C SER A 25 2.44 9.97 10.73
N ILE A 26 2.73 10.90 9.82
CA ILE A 26 4.08 11.16 9.29
C ILE A 26 4.28 12.67 9.28
N GLY A 27 5.30 13.17 9.99
CA GLY A 27 5.58 14.61 10.05
C GLY A 27 4.40 15.44 10.55
N GLY A 28 3.54 14.88 11.41
CA GLY A 28 2.32 15.53 11.91
C GLY A 28 1.08 15.37 11.02
N HIS A 29 1.22 14.78 9.83
CA HIS A 29 0.09 14.49 8.94
C HIS A 29 -0.51 13.12 9.30
N GLU A 30 -1.77 13.10 9.74
CA GLU A 30 -2.46 11.86 10.10
C GLU A 30 -3.00 11.13 8.86
N GLY A 31 -2.96 9.80 8.90
CA GLY A 31 -3.51 8.94 7.87
C GLY A 31 -4.05 7.63 8.40
N TYR A 32 -4.88 6.99 7.58
CA TYR A 32 -5.38 5.63 7.80
C TYR A 32 -5.01 4.78 6.59
N LEU A 33 -4.29 3.69 6.87
CA LEU A 33 -3.95 2.66 5.91
C LEU A 33 -4.90 1.48 6.12
N THR A 34 -5.64 1.09 5.10
CA THR A 34 -6.50 -0.10 5.13
C THR A 34 -6.03 -1.10 4.09
N ILE A 35 -5.82 -2.35 4.50
CA ILE A 35 -5.33 -3.43 3.66
C ILE A 35 -6.41 -4.51 3.60
N GLY A 36 -6.95 -4.76 2.40
CA GLY A 36 -7.89 -5.84 2.13
C GLY A 36 -7.15 -7.14 1.83
N LEU A 37 -7.59 -8.24 2.43
CA LEU A 37 -6.92 -9.53 2.36
C LEU A 37 -7.69 -10.53 1.49
N HIS A 38 -6.94 -11.35 0.76
CA HIS A 38 -7.44 -12.60 0.21
C HIS A 38 -7.76 -13.60 1.33
N GLU A 39 -8.46 -14.68 1.00
CA GLU A 39 -8.81 -15.74 1.96
C GLU A 39 -7.55 -16.37 2.60
N ASP A 40 -6.48 -16.48 1.83
CA ASP A 40 -5.15 -16.95 2.26
C ASP A 40 -4.38 -15.96 3.16
N GLY A 41 -4.95 -14.78 3.42
CA GLY A 41 -4.34 -13.75 4.25
C GLY A 41 -3.37 -12.82 3.53
N ARG A 42 -3.12 -13.03 2.23
CA ARG A 42 -2.25 -12.14 1.45
C ARG A 42 -2.94 -10.80 1.16
N PRO A 43 -2.20 -9.68 1.15
CA PRO A 43 -2.73 -8.38 0.70
C PRO A 43 -3.20 -8.44 -0.76
N GLY A 44 -4.41 -7.97 -1.01
CA GLY A 44 -4.96 -7.85 -2.36
C GLY A 44 -5.48 -6.45 -2.69
N GLU A 45 -5.70 -5.61 -1.69
CA GLU A 45 -6.06 -4.21 -1.86
C GLU A 45 -5.42 -3.33 -0.80
N ILE A 46 -5.11 -2.10 -1.20
CA ILE A 46 -4.63 -1.05 -0.31
C ILE A 46 -5.49 0.19 -0.51
N PHE A 47 -5.86 0.80 0.60
CA PHE A 47 -6.56 2.07 0.64
C PHE A 47 -5.83 3.01 1.60
N LEU A 48 -5.77 4.27 1.22
CA LEU A 48 -5.15 5.32 2.00
C LEU A 48 -6.12 6.49 2.12
N LYS A 49 -6.31 6.96 3.35
CA LYS A 49 -7.01 8.20 3.65
C LYS A 49 -6.09 9.10 4.47
N MET A 50 -5.71 10.24 3.92
CA MET A 50 -4.97 11.28 4.64
C MET A 50 -5.96 12.30 5.22
N SER A 51 -5.72 12.75 6.45
CA SER A 51 -6.52 13.78 7.12
C SER A 51 -6.03 15.17 6.73
N LYS A 52 -6.95 16.10 6.47
CA LYS A 52 -6.67 17.54 6.24
C LYS A 52 -5.75 17.85 5.04
N GLU A 53 -5.54 16.88 4.15
CA GLU A 53 -4.82 17.10 2.90
C GLU A 53 -5.72 17.68 1.82
N GLY A 54 -5.14 18.53 0.96
CA GLY A 54 -5.83 19.05 -0.22
C GLY A 54 -6.31 17.95 -1.17
N SER A 55 -7.27 18.28 -2.04
CA SER A 55 -7.87 17.33 -3.00
C SER A 55 -6.83 16.70 -3.94
N THR A 56 -5.76 17.43 -4.28
CA THR A 56 -4.67 16.93 -5.13
C THR A 56 -3.91 15.78 -4.50
N ILE A 57 -3.45 15.92 -3.25
CA ILE A 57 -2.69 14.87 -2.54
C ILE A 57 -3.61 13.68 -2.25
N SER A 58 -4.83 13.95 -1.78
CA SER A 58 -5.83 12.91 -1.53
C SER A 58 -6.17 12.12 -2.80
N GLY A 59 -6.31 12.80 -3.95
CA GLY A 59 -6.57 12.17 -5.25
C GLY A 59 -5.39 11.32 -5.72
N MET A 60 -4.17 11.83 -5.63
CA MET A 60 -2.96 11.10 -6.01
C MET A 60 -2.76 9.85 -5.14
N CYS A 61 -2.97 9.96 -3.82
CA CYS A 61 -2.91 8.84 -2.90
C CYS A 61 -3.92 7.74 -3.24
N GLN A 62 -5.16 8.12 -3.56
CA GLN A 62 -6.20 7.17 -3.97
C GLN A 62 -5.87 6.52 -5.32
N ALA A 63 -5.39 7.30 -6.29
CA ALA A 63 -4.98 6.77 -7.60
C ALA A 63 -3.82 5.77 -7.46
N PHE A 64 -2.81 6.11 -6.67
CA PHE A 64 -1.71 5.22 -6.33
C PHE A 64 -2.20 3.92 -5.69
N CYS A 65 -3.04 4.02 -4.65
CA CYS A 65 -3.57 2.86 -3.95
C CYS A 65 -4.38 1.92 -4.86
N ARG A 66 -5.17 2.48 -5.78
CA ARG A 66 -5.90 1.71 -6.79
C ARG A 66 -4.96 1.00 -7.76
N ALA A 67 -3.96 1.70 -8.28
CA ALA A 67 -2.96 1.11 -9.17
C ALA A 67 -2.17 -0.01 -8.47
N TYR A 68 -1.78 0.21 -7.22
CA TYR A 68 -1.06 -0.76 -6.40
C TYR A 68 -1.91 -2.00 -6.11
N SER A 69 -3.19 -1.81 -5.74
CA SER A 69 -4.14 -2.90 -5.56
C SER A 69 -4.29 -3.73 -6.84
N LEU A 70 -4.39 -3.07 -8.00
CA LEU A 70 -4.46 -3.77 -9.28
C LEU A 70 -3.20 -4.58 -9.54
N ALA A 71 -2.01 -4.03 -9.27
CA ALA A 71 -0.75 -4.74 -9.44
C ALA A 71 -0.68 -5.99 -8.55
N LEU A 72 -1.07 -5.89 -7.27
CA LEU A 72 -1.14 -7.06 -6.36
C LEU A 72 -2.10 -8.12 -6.90
N GLN A 73 -3.28 -7.73 -7.38
CA GLN A 73 -4.28 -8.63 -7.95
C GLN A 73 -3.82 -9.30 -9.26
N HIS A 74 -2.82 -8.73 -9.95
CA HIS A 74 -2.17 -9.33 -11.13
C HIS A 74 -0.88 -10.08 -10.80
N GLY A 75 -0.59 -10.31 -9.51
CA GLY A 75 0.49 -11.19 -9.07
C GLY A 75 1.80 -10.48 -8.74
N LEU A 76 1.82 -9.15 -8.61
CA LEU A 76 2.96 -8.48 -7.99
C LEU A 76 3.07 -8.95 -6.53
N SER A 77 4.21 -9.53 -6.16
CA SER A 77 4.45 -9.97 -4.79
C SER A 77 4.64 -8.77 -3.85
N VAL A 78 4.28 -8.92 -2.57
CA VAL A 78 4.51 -7.87 -1.57
C VAL A 78 6.01 -7.53 -1.44
N PRO A 79 6.95 -8.50 -1.37
CA PRO A 79 8.38 -8.19 -1.31
C PRO A 79 8.88 -7.40 -2.51
N ASP A 80 8.51 -7.79 -3.74
CA ASP A 80 8.92 -7.09 -4.96
C ASP A 80 8.38 -5.66 -4.97
N ALA A 81 7.12 -5.51 -4.56
CA ALA A 81 6.49 -4.21 -4.47
C ALA A 81 7.21 -3.33 -3.44
N CYS A 82 7.46 -3.86 -2.23
CA CYS A 82 8.17 -3.13 -1.17
C CYS A 82 9.57 -2.71 -1.62
N ALA A 83 10.30 -3.58 -2.31
CA ALA A 83 11.63 -3.27 -2.84
C ALA A 83 11.63 -2.07 -3.83
N ARG A 84 10.53 -1.84 -4.55
CA ARG A 84 10.40 -0.71 -5.50
C ARG A 84 10.04 0.61 -4.85
N PHE A 85 9.24 0.58 -3.80
CA PHE A 85 8.64 1.78 -3.21
C PHE A 85 9.34 2.25 -1.92
N LYS A 86 10.03 1.35 -1.22
CA LYS A 86 10.83 1.69 -0.04
C LYS A 86 11.94 2.67 -0.42
N GLY A 87 12.07 3.74 0.35
CA GLY A 87 13.05 4.81 0.14
C GLY A 87 12.61 5.92 -0.81
N MET A 88 11.41 5.85 -1.41
CA MET A 88 10.89 6.97 -2.20
C MET A 88 10.71 8.23 -1.32
N ARG A 89 11.17 9.37 -1.84
CA ARG A 89 11.25 10.64 -1.08
C ARG A 89 10.28 11.68 -1.64
N PHE A 90 9.33 12.11 -0.82
CA PHE A 90 8.45 13.26 -1.06
C PHE A 90 7.62 13.55 0.20
N GLU A 91 7.07 14.76 0.31
CA GLU A 91 6.24 15.14 1.45
C GLU A 91 4.83 14.51 1.41
N PRO A 92 4.24 14.15 2.57
CA PRO A 92 4.79 14.30 3.91
C PRO A 92 5.85 13.23 4.25
N MET A 93 6.94 13.68 4.89
CA MET A 93 8.03 12.84 5.40
C MET A 93 8.39 13.29 6.82
N GLY A 94 9.01 12.42 7.62
CA GLY A 94 9.35 12.77 9.00
C GLY A 94 9.17 11.63 9.98
N ALA A 95 9.15 12.01 11.26
CA ALA A 95 8.87 11.10 12.36
C ALA A 95 7.44 10.56 12.22
N THR A 96 7.23 9.31 12.63
CA THR A 96 5.92 8.66 12.56
C THR A 96 5.39 8.32 13.95
N SER A 97 4.09 8.05 14.04
CA SER A 97 3.46 7.53 15.27
C SER A 97 3.67 6.03 15.47
N ASN A 98 4.31 5.33 14.54
CA ASN A 98 4.53 3.89 14.61
C ASN A 98 5.96 3.62 15.13
N PRO A 99 6.11 2.99 16.32
CA PRO A 99 7.42 2.73 16.91
C PRO A 99 8.30 1.78 16.07
N ASP A 100 7.70 0.89 15.27
CA ASP A 100 8.44 -0.03 14.38
C ASP A 100 8.94 0.67 13.11
N ILE A 101 8.37 1.84 12.77
CA ILE A 101 8.75 2.67 11.63
C ILE A 101 8.93 4.11 12.12
N PRO A 102 9.95 4.41 12.95
CA PRO A 102 10.02 5.70 13.66
C PRO A 102 10.17 6.91 12.72
N GLN A 103 10.69 6.70 11.51
CA GLN A 103 10.88 7.72 10.48
C GLN A 103 10.46 7.18 9.11
N ALA A 104 9.79 7.99 8.30
CA ALA A 104 9.43 7.69 6.91
C ALA A 104 9.91 8.79 5.95
N GLN A 105 10.25 8.39 4.73
CA GLN A 105 10.72 9.31 3.67
C GLN A 105 9.59 9.80 2.75
N SER A 106 8.42 9.18 2.86
CA SER A 106 7.16 9.58 2.25
C SER A 106 6.04 8.68 2.78
N VAL A 107 4.78 8.96 2.42
CA VAL A 107 3.66 8.05 2.68
C VAL A 107 3.83 6.71 1.97
N VAL A 108 4.39 6.71 0.75
CA VAL A 108 4.60 5.47 -0.03
C VAL A 108 5.71 4.62 0.56
N ASP A 109 6.82 5.24 1.01
CA ASP A 109 7.87 4.56 1.78
C ASP A 109 7.29 3.94 3.07
N TYR A 110 6.45 4.67 3.79
CA TYR A 110 5.79 4.15 5.00
C TYR A 110 4.91 2.93 4.70
N ILE A 111 4.08 2.98 3.66
CA ILE A 111 3.23 1.84 3.26
C ILE A 111 4.08 0.62 2.92
N ALA A 112 5.14 0.81 2.12
CA ALA A 112 6.05 -0.28 1.75
C ALA A 112 6.68 -0.93 3.00
N ARG A 113 7.19 -0.12 3.94
CA ARG A 113 7.77 -0.63 5.18
C ARG A 113 6.74 -1.30 6.08
N TYR A 114 5.52 -0.77 6.15
CA TYR A 114 4.44 -1.38 6.91
C TYR A 114 4.05 -2.74 6.36
N LEU A 115 3.92 -2.87 5.03
CA LEU A 115 3.64 -4.14 4.37
C LEU A 115 4.76 -5.16 4.59
N GLU A 116 6.01 -4.74 4.43
CA GLU A 116 7.19 -5.59 4.65
C GLU A 116 7.23 -6.16 6.08
N LEU A 117 6.85 -5.36 7.08
CA LEU A 117 6.83 -5.80 8.49
C LEU A 117 5.67 -6.75 8.81
N HIS A 118 4.49 -6.54 8.21
CA HIS A 118 3.26 -7.27 8.60
C HIS A 118 2.91 -8.44 7.68
N PHE A 119 3.48 -8.46 6.47
CA PHE A 119 3.28 -9.52 5.48
C PHE A 119 4.63 -10.02 4.92
N PRO A 120 5.57 -10.46 5.80
CA PRO A 120 6.70 -11.25 5.34
C PRO A 120 6.18 -12.58 4.77
N GLU A 121 6.83 -13.11 3.74
CA GLU A 121 6.40 -14.33 3.04
C GLU A 121 6.14 -15.54 3.95
#